data_AF-A0A919AGJ1-F1
#
_entry.id   AF-A0A919AGJ1-F1
#
_cell.length_a   1.000
_cell.length_b   1.000
_cell.length_c   1.000
_cell.angle_alpha   90.00
_cell.angle_beta   90.00
_cell.angle_gamma   90.00
#
_symmetry.space_group_name_H-M   'P 1'
#
loop_
_entity.id
_entity.type
_entity.pdbx_description
1 polymer ?
#
loop_
_entity_poly.entity_id
_entity_poly.type
_entity_poly.pdbx_seq_one_letter_code
_entity_poly.pdbx_strand_id
1 'polypeptide(L)' 'MPEITGPFRKSSYSTQEGECVEVAATTDHGRAVRDSKAPGDGPLLTVSRESWAAFLRMLG' A
#
# COMPACT_ATOMS: atom_id res chain seq x y z
N MET A 1 4.60 10.85 11.35
CA MET A 1 4.16 10.03 10.20
C MET A 1 3.29 8.93 10.77
N PRO A 2 2.18 8.55 10.13
CA PRO A 2 1.32 7.52 10.67
C PRO A 2 2.04 6.17 10.67
N GLU A 3 1.90 5.43 11.76
CA GLU A 3 2.56 4.14 11.95
C GLU A 3 1.75 3.02 11.30
N ILE A 4 2.43 1.96 10.82
CA ILE A 4 1.77 0.79 10.23
C ILE A 4 1.15 -0.06 11.35
N THR A 5 -0.14 -0.40 11.22
CA THR A 5 -0.90 -1.10 12.28
C THR A 5 -1.14 -2.59 12.00
N GLY A 6 -0.72 -3.10 10.84
CA GLY A 6 -0.94 -4.49 10.46
C GLY A 6 0.01 -4.96 9.34
N PRO A 7 -0.02 -6.25 8.99
CA PRO A 7 0.85 -6.79 7.97
C PRO A 7 0.53 -6.21 6.59
N PHE A 8 1.56 -6.10 5.75
CA PHE A 8 1.37 -5.83 4.33
C PHE A 8 0.59 -6.96 3.67
N ARG A 9 -0.41 -6.57 2.87
CA ARG A 9 -1.19 -7.50 2.06
C ARG A 9 -0.83 -7.36 0.60
N LYS A 10 -0.35 -8.47 0.03
CA LYS A 10 -0.11 -8.62 -1.40
C LYS A 10 -1.41 -8.97 -2.13
N SER A 11 -1.57 -8.47 -3.36
CA SER A 11 -2.69 -8.87 -4.21
C SER A 11 -2.59 -10.35 -4.61
N SER A 12 -3.72 -11.06 -4.67
CA SER A 12 -3.80 -12.44 -5.17
C SER A 12 -3.45 -12.56 -6.66
N TYR A 13 -3.48 -11.44 -7.39
CA TYR A 13 -3.09 -11.38 -8.81
C TYR A 13 -1.58 -11.15 -9.01
N SER A 14 -0.81 -11.00 -7.92
CA SER A 14 0.63 -10.77 -8.03
C SER A 14 1.34 -12.08 -8.39
N THR A 15 1.98 -12.11 -9.55
CA THR A 15 2.81 -13.23 -10.03
C THR A 15 4.30 -12.90 -9.95
N GLN A 16 5.17 -13.89 -10.15
CA GLN A 16 6.62 -13.72 -10.07
C GLN A 16 7.15 -12.68 -11.08
N GLU A 17 6.50 -12.56 -12.24
CA GLU A 17 6.83 -11.63 -13.34
C GLU A 17 6.07 -10.29 -13.27
N GLY A 18 5.18 -10.09 -12.29
CA GLY A 18 4.29 -8.91 -12.21
C GLY A 18 4.76 -7.79 -11.27
N GLU A 19 4.09 -6.63 -11.34
CA GLU A 19 4.23 -5.48 -10.44
C GLU A 19 3.66 -5.83 -9.04
N CYS A 20 4.52 -6.18 -8.08
CA CYS A 20 4.12 -6.61 -6.73
C CYS A 20 4.00 -5.42 -5.78
N VAL A 21 2.88 -4.69 -5.86
CA VAL A 21 2.55 -3.66 -4.87
C VAL A 21 1.86 -4.30 -3.66
N GLU A 22 2.27 -3.88 -2.47
CA GLU A 22 1.69 -4.30 -1.20
C GLU A 22 1.14 -3.11 -0.42
N VAL A 23 0.03 -3.33 0.30
CA VAL A 23 -0.63 -2.29 1.09
C VAL A 23 -0.86 -2.71 2.54
N ALA A 24 -0.69 -1.78 3.48
CA ALA A 24 -0.97 -1.98 4.91
C ALA A 24 -1.82 -0.84 5.48
N ALA A 25 -2.56 -1.11 6.55
CA ALA A 25 -3.28 -0.08 7.30
C ALA A 25 -2.32 0.72 8.19
N THR A 26 -2.71 1.96 8.50
CA THR A 26 -1.94 2.87 9.35
C THR A 26 -2.81 3.43 10.49
N THR A 27 -2.19 4.03 11.51
CA THR A 27 -2.86 4.51 12.73
C THR A 27 -3.90 5.60 12.49
N ASP A 28 -3.76 6.39 11.43
CA ASP A 28 -4.70 7.46 11.04
C ASP A 28 -5.76 6.98 10.02
N HIS A 29 -5.92 5.66 9.89
CA HIS A 29 -6.79 5.00 8.92
C HIS A 29 -6.40 5.18 7.45
N GLY A 30 -5.22 5.75 7.16
CA GLY A 30 -4.62 5.80 5.82
C GLY A 30 -4.07 4.45 5.35
N ARG A 31 -3.27 4.48 4.28
CA ARG A 31 -2.57 3.30 3.73
C ARG A 31 -1.09 3.55 3.54
N ALA A 32 -0.30 2.58 3.96
CA ALA A 32 1.10 2.48 3.58
C ALA A 32 1.21 1.59 2.34
N VAL A 33 1.96 2.03 1.34
CA VAL A 33 2.15 1.35 0.06
C VAL A 33 3.65 1.16 -0.17
N ARG A 34 4.05 -0.06 -0.52
CA ARG A 34 5.43 -0.38 -0.90
C ARG A 34 5.46 -1.25 -2.14
N ASP A 35 6.59 -1.20 -2.84
CA ASP A 35 6.96 -2.16 -3.86
C ASP A 35 7.76 -3.29 -3.20
N SER A 36 7.22 -4.52 -3.22
CA SER A 36 7.87 -5.70 -2.63
C SER A 36 9.18 -6.09 -3.32
N LYS A 37 9.43 -5.59 -4.53
CA LYS A 37 10.62 -5.91 -5.32
C LYS A 37 11.68 -4.81 -5.29
N ALA A 38 11.37 -3.65 -4.70
CA ALA A 38 12.35 -2.60 -4.54
C ALA A 38 13.54 -3.11 -3.71
N PRO A 39 14.79 -2.89 -4.14
CA PRO A 39 15.96 -3.28 -3.36
C PRO A 39 15.95 -2.65 -1.96
N GLY A 40 16.21 -3.46 -0.93
CA GLY A 40 16.13 -3.02 0.46
C GLY A 40 14.68 -2.79 0.90
N ASP A 41 14.43 -1.73 1.68
CA ASP A 41 13.08 -1.37 2.14
C ASP A 41 12.34 -0.43 1.20
N GLY A 42 12.97 0.00 0.10
CA GLY A 42 12.39 0.90 -0.90
C GLY A 42 11.75 2.18 -0.32
N PRO A 43 11.10 3.00 -1.17
CA PRO A 43 10.28 4.11 -0.68
C PRO A 43 8.95 3.57 -0.11
N LEU A 44 8.64 3.98 1.13
CA LEU A 44 7.34 3.73 1.75
C LEU A 44 6.42 4.94 1.56
N LEU A 45 5.39 4.79 0.73
CA LEU A 45 4.41 5.84 0.52
C LEU A 45 3.30 5.75 1.56
N THR A 46 2.97 6.87 2.21
CA THR A 46 1.82 6.97 3.11
C THR A 46 0.75 7.84 2.46
N VAL A 47 -0.46 7.29 2.36
CA VAL A 47 -1.62 7.91 1.73
C VAL A 47 -2.67 8.13 2.79
N SER A 48 -3.21 9.35 2.91
CA SER A 48 -4.27 9.65 3.87
C SER A 48 -5.54 8.86 3.57
N ARG A 49 -6.40 8.75 4.59
CA ARG A 49 -7.71 8.12 4.45
C ARG A 49 -8.54 8.76 3.33
N GLU A 50 -8.53 10.08 3.23
CA GLU A 50 -9.31 10.86 2.26
C GLU A 50 -8.84 10.59 0.84
N SER A 51 -7.53 10.65 0.61
CA SER A 51 -6.92 10.40 -0.70
C SER A 51 -7.11 8.95 -1.14
N TRP A 52 -6.98 7.99 -0.22
CA TRP A 52 -7.24 6.59 -0.51
C TRP A 52 -8.71 6.34 -0.87
N ALA A 53 -9.65 6.94 -0.14
CA ALA A 53 -11.07 6.84 -0.45
C ALA A 53 -11.42 7.49 -1.79
N ALA A 54 -10.81 8.65 -2.11
CA ALA A 54 -10.97 9.30 -3.40
C ALA A 54 -10.46 8.43 -4.55
N PHE A 55 -9.27 7.83 -4.38
CA PHE A 55 -8.69 6.89 -5.35
C PHE A 55 -9.61 5.70 -5.63
N LEU A 56 -10.14 5.04 -4.59
CA LEU A 56 -11.06 3.90 -4.78
C LEU A 56 -12.32 4.28 -5.54
N ARG A 57 -12.88 5.48 -5.32
CA ARG A 57 -14.06 5.95 -6.06
C ARG A 57 -13.80 6.17 -7.54
N MET A 58 -12.54 6.37 -7.95
CA MET A 58 -12.18 6.49 -9.37
C MET A 58 -12.15 5.13 -10.08
N LEU A 59 -12.06 4.02 -9.32
CA LEU A 59 -11.87 2.67 -9.88
C LEU A 59 -13.18 1.90 -10.12
N GLY A 60 -14.30 2.36 -9.57
CA GLY A 60 -15.63 1.76 -9.81
C GLY A 60 -15.95 0.58 -8.91
#